data_AF-A0A0W1G5W9-F1
#
_entry.id   AF-A0A0W1G5W9-F1
#
_cell.length_a   1.000
_cell.length_b   1.000
_cell.length_c   1.000
_cell.angle_alpha   90.00
_cell.angle_beta   90.00
_cell.angle_gamma   90.00
#
_symmetry.space_group_name_H-M   'P 1'
#
loop_
_entity.id
_entity.type
_entity.pdbx_description
1 polymer ?
#
loop_
_entity_poly.entity_id
_entity_poly.type
_entity_poly.pdbx_seq_one_letter_code
_entity_poly.pdbx_strand_id
1 'polypeptide(L)'
;MAAPALAALLTLSACATAGRDAPLADGSDVALGQRAYVDGPLVQPVAVLEDSRCPMNARCVWAGRVKVQMVWIRGNGDKQPFEATLGEPVQLADGQFTLESVRPEKRTDATIKPGDYRFSFRFAGGL
;
A
#
# COMPACT_ATOMS: atom_id res chain seq x y z
N MET A 1 51.61 26.13 42.61
CA MET A 1 51.41 24.86 41.89
C MET A 1 49.95 24.82 41.48
N ALA A 2 49.66 24.97 40.20
CA ALA A 2 48.31 25.02 39.64
C ALA A 2 48.18 23.94 38.56
N ALA A 3 47.12 23.14 38.62
CA ALA A 3 46.74 22.24 37.55
C ALA A 3 45.20 22.16 37.51
N PRO A 4 44.55 22.69 36.48
CA PRO A 4 43.17 22.34 36.16
C PRO A 4 43.20 21.22 35.11
N ALA A 5 42.57 20.09 35.39
CA ALA A 5 42.35 19.05 34.38
C ALA A 5 40.92 19.14 33.87
N LEU A 6 40.81 19.50 32.58
CA LEU A 6 39.59 19.72 31.82
C LEU A 6 38.69 18.49 31.75
N ALA A 7 37.38 18.75 31.83
CA ALA A 7 36.30 17.83 31.50
C ALA A 7 36.29 17.49 30.00
N ALA A 8 36.12 16.20 29.66
CA ALA A 8 35.84 15.74 28.31
C ALA A 8 34.42 15.14 28.26
N LEU A 9 33.48 15.91 27.71
CA LEU A 9 32.13 15.48 27.38
C LEU A 9 32.17 14.67 26.08
N LEU A 10 31.95 13.36 26.18
CA LEU A 10 31.81 12.44 25.05
C LEU A 10 30.39 12.58 24.47
N THR A 11 30.24 13.39 23.42
CA THR A 11 29.00 13.44 22.62
C THR A 11 28.96 12.23 21.69
N LEU A 12 28.13 11.23 22.01
CA LEU A 12 27.83 10.15 21.07
C LEU A 12 26.89 10.71 19.98
N SER A 13 27.46 10.96 18.79
CA SER A 13 26.70 11.24 17.57
C SER A 13 26.12 9.92 17.04
N ALA A 14 24.82 9.71 17.23
CA ALA A 14 24.10 8.58 16.66
C ALA A 14 23.72 8.91 15.20
N CYS A 15 24.52 8.40 14.25
CA CYS A 15 24.15 8.43 12.84
C CYS A 15 23.03 7.39 12.60
N ALA A 16 21.79 7.85 12.41
CA ALA A 16 20.71 6.99 11.93
C ALA A 16 20.87 6.78 10.41
N THR A 17 21.54 5.70 10.02
CA THR A 17 21.58 5.25 8.62
C THR A 17 20.27 4.53 8.32
N ALA A 18 19.25 5.25 7.86
CA ALA A 18 18.05 4.64 7.30
C ALA A 18 18.48 3.84 6.05
N GLY A 19 18.53 2.51 6.21
CA GLY A 19 19.01 1.57 5.21
C GLY A 19 18.24 1.67 3.90
N ARG A 20 18.98 1.55 2.79
CA ARG A 20 18.49 1.72 1.41
C ARG A 20 17.66 0.56 0.87
N ASP A 21 17.37 -0.47 1.65
CA ASP A 21 16.67 -1.67 1.19
C ASP A 21 15.74 -2.22 2.28
N ALA A 22 14.73 -1.44 2.68
CA ALA A 22 13.61 -2.04 3.38
C ALA A 22 12.96 -3.07 2.44
N PRO A 23 12.68 -4.30 2.89
CA PRO A 23 11.93 -5.27 2.12
C PRO A 23 10.64 -4.63 1.58
N LEU A 24 10.28 -4.92 0.33
CA LEU A 24 9.01 -4.49 -0.22
C LEU A 24 7.87 -5.00 0.67
N ALA A 25 6.82 -4.19 0.81
CA ALA A 25 5.68 -4.58 1.63
C ALA A 25 5.04 -5.85 1.08
N ASP A 26 4.48 -6.65 2.00
CA ASP A 26 3.52 -7.66 1.63
C ASP A 26 2.21 -7.01 1.14
N GLY A 27 1.35 -7.83 0.54
CA GLY A 27 0.08 -7.37 -0.01
C GLY A 27 -0.94 -6.88 1.03
N SER A 28 -0.68 -6.92 2.34
CA SER A 28 -1.72 -6.74 3.36
C SER A 28 -2.02 -5.28 3.74
N ASP A 29 -1.05 -4.37 3.60
CA ASP A 29 -1.19 -2.94 3.92
C ASP A 29 -0.39 -2.05 2.98
N VAL A 30 -0.86 -1.91 1.75
CA VAL A 30 -0.16 -1.19 0.69
C VAL A 30 -0.71 0.23 0.56
N ALA A 31 0.15 1.25 0.64
CA ALA A 31 -0.25 2.64 0.37
C ALA A 31 -0.42 2.90 -1.14
N LEU A 32 -1.20 3.93 -1.50
CA LEU A 32 -1.28 4.37 -2.88
C LEU A 32 0.11 4.78 -3.40
N GLY A 33 0.52 4.23 -4.54
CA GLY A 33 1.83 4.43 -5.15
C GLY A 33 2.94 3.52 -4.60
N GLN A 34 2.70 2.76 -3.54
CA GLN A 34 3.68 1.82 -2.99
C GLN A 34 3.70 0.51 -3.79
N ARG A 35 4.88 -0.08 -3.96
CA ARG A 35 5.02 -1.41 -4.56
C ARG A 35 4.93 -2.49 -3.49
N ALA A 36 4.29 -3.60 -3.82
CA ALA A 36 4.15 -4.75 -2.93
C ALA A 36 4.22 -6.07 -3.69
N TYR A 37 4.79 -7.08 -3.05
CA TYR A 37 4.67 -8.47 -3.52
C TYR A 37 3.41 -9.08 -2.92
N VAL A 38 2.62 -9.74 -3.77
CA VAL A 38 1.37 -10.42 -3.36
C VAL A 38 1.49 -11.86 -3.77
N ASP A 39 2.17 -12.67 -2.94
CA ASP A 39 2.39 -14.11 -3.16
C ASP A 39 2.92 -14.46 -4.57
N GLY A 40 3.79 -13.60 -5.13
CA GLY A 40 4.42 -13.79 -6.43
C GLY A 40 4.47 -12.50 -7.26
N PRO A 41 3.35 -12.02 -7.83
CA PRO A 41 3.31 -10.79 -8.60
C PRO A 41 3.77 -9.55 -7.81
N LEU A 42 4.60 -8.72 -8.45
CA LEU A 42 4.91 -7.37 -7.98
C LEU A 42 3.88 -6.39 -8.53
N VAL A 43 3.09 -5.79 -7.65
CA VAL A 43 2.01 -4.87 -8.03
C VAL A 43 2.15 -3.51 -7.38
N GLN A 44 1.47 -2.51 -7.96
CA GLN A 44 1.43 -1.14 -7.47
C GLN A 44 0.03 -0.54 -7.72
N PRO A 45 -0.73 -0.15 -6.67
CA PRO A 45 -1.91 0.69 -6.84
C PRO A 45 -1.47 2.11 -7.19
N VAL A 46 -1.93 2.66 -8.32
CA VAL A 46 -1.49 3.99 -8.79
C VAL A 46 -2.57 5.06 -8.68
N ALA A 47 -3.85 4.69 -8.76
CA ALA A 47 -4.96 5.62 -8.59
C ALA A 47 -6.23 4.91 -8.12
N VAL A 48 -7.03 5.60 -7.30
CA VAL A 48 -8.42 5.19 -7.03
C VAL A 48 -9.28 5.79 -8.14
N LEU A 49 -9.89 4.93 -8.97
CA LEU A 49 -10.74 5.33 -10.08
C LEU A 49 -12.17 5.61 -9.60
N GLU A 50 -12.63 4.82 -8.62
CA GLU A 50 -13.97 4.95 -8.03
C GLU A 50 -13.91 4.55 -6.56
N ASP A 51 -14.51 5.34 -5.67
CA ASP A 51 -14.85 4.92 -4.31
C ASP A 51 -16.27 5.38 -3.99
N SER A 52 -17.24 4.54 -4.35
CA SER A 52 -18.67 4.73 -4.14
C SER A 52 -19.18 3.93 -2.94
N ARG A 53 -18.28 3.39 -2.08
CA ARG A 53 -18.65 2.61 -0.88
C ARG A 53 -19.73 3.33 -0.07
N CYS A 54 -20.64 2.56 0.52
CA CYS A 54 -21.61 3.13 1.43
C CYS A 54 -20.88 3.65 2.68
N PRO A 55 -21.01 4.94 3.03
CA PRO A 55 -20.41 5.44 4.26
C PRO A 55 -20.92 4.67 5.47
N MET A 56 -20.04 4.33 6.41
CA MET A 56 -20.41 3.54 7.60
C MET A 56 -21.44 4.23 8.51
N ASN A 57 -21.63 5.55 8.34
CA ASN A 57 -22.60 6.37 9.06
C ASN A 57 -23.80 6.80 8.18
N ALA A 58 -24.06 6.10 7.07
CA ALA A 58 -25.17 6.37 6.15
C ALA A 58 -26.00 5.10 5.85
N ARG A 59 -27.20 5.30 5.30
CA ARG A 59 -28.04 4.22 4.77
C ARG A 59 -28.11 4.35 3.26
N CYS A 60 -27.49 3.41 2.54
CA CYS A 60 -27.47 3.42 1.08
C CYS A 60 -28.50 2.44 0.52
N VAL A 61 -29.08 2.80 -0.63
CA VAL A 61 -30.04 1.96 -1.35
C VAL A 61 -29.40 1.19 -2.52
N TRP A 62 -28.15 1.51 -2.86
CA TRP A 62 -27.36 0.87 -3.92
C TRP A 62 -26.07 0.27 -3.34
N ALA A 63 -25.59 -0.83 -3.91
CA ALA A 63 -24.28 -1.37 -3.58
C ALA A 63 -23.20 -0.45 -4.15
N GLY A 64 -22.46 0.22 -3.26
CA GLY A 64 -21.25 0.95 -3.63
C GLY A 64 -20.10 0.00 -3.98
N ARG A 65 -19.07 0.50 -4.65
CA ARG A 65 -17.88 -0.28 -4.99
C ARG A 65 -16.62 0.57 -4.92
N VAL A 66 -15.47 -0.10 -4.96
CA VAL A 66 -14.16 0.55 -5.16
C VAL A 66 -13.50 -0.04 -6.38
N LYS A 67 -12.96 0.83 -7.23
CA LYS A 67 -12.14 0.44 -8.37
C LYS A 67 -10.81 1.16 -8.29
N VAL A 68 -9.72 0.40 -8.43
CA VAL A 68 -8.35 0.89 -8.33
C VAL A 68 -7.62 0.57 -9.63
N GLN A 69 -6.93 1.58 -10.17
CA GLN A 69 -5.95 1.39 -11.23
C GLN A 69 -4.68 0.79 -10.61
N MET A 70 -4.31 -0.37 -11.12
CA MET A 70 -3.13 -1.12 -10.71
C MET A 70 -2.11 -1.16 -11.85
N VAL A 71 -0.86 -1.42 -11.48
CA VAL A 71 0.22 -1.76 -12.40
C VAL A 71 0.86 -3.06 -11.93
N TRP A 72 0.91 -4.06 -12.79
CA TRP A 72 1.72 -5.26 -12.61
C TRP A 72 3.10 -5.03 -13.21
N ILE A 73 4.13 -5.22 -12.41
CA ILE A 73 5.53 -5.09 -12.81
C ILE A 73 6.05 -6.51 -13.05
N ARG A 74 6.27 -6.86 -14.31
CA ARG A 74 6.77 -8.19 -14.68
C ARG A 74 8.25 -8.33 -14.33
N GLY A 75 8.75 -9.58 -14.27
CA GLY A 75 10.16 -9.86 -13.96
C GLY A 75 11.16 -9.25 -14.94
N ASN A 76 10.73 -8.93 -16.17
CA ASN A 76 11.54 -8.22 -17.16
C ASN A 76 11.49 -6.68 -17.03
N GLY A 77 10.73 -6.15 -16.05
CA GLY A 77 10.55 -4.72 -15.82
C GLY A 77 9.37 -4.08 -16.55
N ASP A 78 8.67 -4.82 -17.43
CA ASP A 78 7.49 -4.31 -18.12
C ASP A 78 6.38 -3.94 -17.13
N LYS A 79 5.70 -2.83 -17.42
CA LYS A 79 4.55 -2.36 -16.64
C LYS A 79 3.27 -2.63 -17.41
N GLN A 80 2.43 -3.52 -16.89
CA GLN A 80 1.12 -3.81 -17.43
C GLN A 80 0.04 -3.20 -16.54
N PRO A 81 -0.73 -2.19 -17.02
CA PRO A 81 -1.85 -1.65 -16.27
C PRO A 81 -3.02 -2.63 -16.26
N PHE A 82 -3.75 -2.68 -15.14
CA PHE A 82 -5.01 -3.40 -15.02
C PHE A 82 -5.91 -2.75 -13.96
N GLU A 83 -7.20 -3.01 -13.99
CA GLU A 83 -8.15 -2.53 -12.98
C GLU A 83 -8.48 -3.65 -11.99
N ALA A 84 -8.58 -3.29 -10.71
CA ALA A 84 -9.08 -4.18 -9.67
C ALA A 84 -10.31 -3.56 -9.00
N THR A 85 -11.41 -4.31 -8.97
CA THR A 85 -12.60 -3.94 -8.19
C THR A 85 -12.57 -4.68 -6.85
N LEU A 86 -12.97 -4.01 -5.77
CA LEU A 86 -13.02 -4.59 -4.43
C LEU A 86 -13.89 -5.86 -4.41
N GLY A 87 -13.29 -6.97 -3.98
CA GLY A 87 -13.94 -8.29 -3.89
C GLY A 87 -14.07 -9.05 -5.21
N GLU A 88 -13.77 -8.44 -6.36
CA GLU A 88 -13.86 -9.10 -7.66
C GLU A 88 -12.49 -9.66 -8.07
N PRO A 89 -12.39 -10.97 -8.38
CA PRO A 89 -11.14 -11.55 -8.85
C PRO A 89 -10.86 -11.15 -10.31
N VAL A 90 -9.60 -10.85 -10.60
CA VAL A 90 -9.10 -10.58 -11.96
C VAL A 90 -7.98 -11.55 -12.30
N GLN A 91 -8.02 -12.09 -13.52
CA GLN A 91 -6.93 -12.95 -14.02
C GLN A 91 -5.65 -12.12 -14.14
N LEU A 92 -4.60 -12.53 -13.45
CA LEU A 92 -3.29 -11.92 -13.49
C LEU A 92 -2.23 -13.01 -13.53
N ALA A 93 -1.30 -12.95 -14.50
CA ALA A 93 -0.37 -14.04 -14.76
C ALA A 93 -1.11 -15.39 -14.86
N ASP A 94 -0.72 -16.36 -14.05
CA ASP A 94 -1.25 -17.71 -13.91
C ASP A 94 -2.29 -17.86 -12.79
N GLY A 95 -2.72 -16.78 -12.14
CA GLY A 95 -3.61 -16.81 -10.98
C GLY A 95 -4.69 -15.75 -10.96
N GLN A 96 -5.42 -15.72 -9.85
CA GLN A 96 -6.47 -14.74 -9.56
C GLN A 96 -5.95 -13.71 -8.56
N PHE A 97 -5.90 -12.45 -8.98
CA PHE A 97 -5.63 -11.31 -8.11
C PHE A 97 -6.95 -10.75 -7.57
N THR A 98 -6.99 -10.38 -6.30
CA THR A 98 -8.19 -9.80 -5.69
C THR A 98 -7.80 -8.62 -4.81
N LEU A 99 -8.48 -7.48 -4.99
CA LEU A 99 -8.48 -6.39 -4.01
C LEU A 99 -9.40 -6.82 -2.86
N GLU A 100 -8.83 -7.16 -1.71
CA GLU A 100 -9.59 -7.72 -0.60
C GLU A 100 -10.19 -6.67 0.32
N SER A 101 -9.46 -5.59 0.58
CA SER A 101 -9.95 -4.50 1.43
C SER A 101 -9.37 -3.14 1.04
N VAL A 102 -10.11 -2.10 1.38
CA VAL A 102 -9.74 -0.69 1.17
C VAL A 102 -10.00 0.04 2.47
N ARG A 103 -8.97 0.62 3.06
CA ARG A 103 -9.06 1.42 4.29
C ARG A 103 -8.64 2.86 4.02
N PRO A 104 -9.15 3.84 4.79
CA PRO A 104 -10.17 3.68 5.83
C PRO A 104 -11.57 3.40 5.24
N GLU A 105 -12.52 3.03 6.11
CA GLU A 105 -13.94 3.01 5.75
C GLU A 105 -14.43 4.41 5.38
N LYS A 106 -15.38 4.48 4.44
CA LYS A 106 -15.93 5.77 4.01
C LYS A 106 -16.84 6.35 5.10
N ARG A 107 -16.82 7.68 5.25
CA ARG A 107 -17.70 8.42 6.17
C ARG A 107 -18.25 9.67 5.48
N THR A 108 -19.41 10.18 5.91
CA THR A 108 -19.97 11.42 5.35
C THR A 108 -19.35 12.69 5.94
N ASP A 109 -18.67 12.59 7.08
CA ASP A 109 -18.08 13.71 7.82
C ASP A 109 -16.57 13.86 7.59
N ALA A 110 -15.97 13.01 6.75
CA ALA A 110 -14.54 13.03 6.45
C ALA A 110 -14.26 12.69 5.00
N THR A 111 -13.36 13.46 4.38
CA THR A 111 -12.80 13.16 3.06
C THR A 111 -11.52 12.36 3.21
N ILE A 112 -11.42 11.23 2.51
CA ILE A 112 -10.21 10.40 2.48
C ILE A 112 -9.20 11.03 1.52
N LYS A 113 -7.99 11.35 1.99
CA LYS A 113 -6.92 11.85 1.12
C LYS A 113 -6.24 10.68 0.40
N PRO A 114 -5.67 10.88 -0.81
CA PRO A 114 -4.96 9.83 -1.53
C PRO A 114 -3.88 9.09 -0.71
N GLY A 115 -3.12 9.80 0.13
CA GLY A 115 -2.09 9.22 0.98
C GLY A 115 -2.61 8.42 2.20
N ASP A 116 -3.89 8.55 2.52
CA ASP A 116 -4.51 7.85 3.65
C ASP A 116 -5.03 6.46 3.24
N TYR A 117 -5.15 6.18 1.93
CA TYR A 117 -5.60 4.89 1.45
C TYR A 117 -4.61 3.78 1.79
N ARG A 118 -5.15 2.65 2.23
CA ARG A 118 -4.45 1.38 2.39
C ARG A 118 -5.23 0.26 1.73
N PHE A 119 -4.53 -0.57 0.98
CA PHE A 119 -5.11 -1.66 0.22
C PHE A 119 -4.57 -2.99 0.73
N SER A 120 -5.44 -3.99 0.83
CA SER A 120 -5.02 -5.38 0.98
C SER A 120 -5.33 -6.16 -0.29
N PHE A 121 -4.42 -7.03 -0.69
CA PHE A 121 -4.52 -7.84 -1.89
C PHE A 121 -4.26 -9.30 -1.57
N ARG A 122 -4.89 -10.18 -2.34
CA ARG A 122 -4.59 -11.61 -2.37
C ARG A 122 -4.29 -12.03 -3.79
N PHE A 123 -3.38 -12.98 -3.92
CA PHE A 123 -3.15 -13.70 -5.15
C PHE A 123 -3.34 -15.20 -4.91
N ALA A 124 -4.11 -15.84 -5.79
CA ALA A 124 -4.31 -17.29 -5.79
C ALA A 124 -3.84 -17.84 -7.13
N GLY A 125 -2.60 -18.33 -7.19
CA GLY A 125 -1.92 -18.86 -8.38
C GLY A 125 -0.55 -19.42 -8.01
N GLY A 126 0.27 -19.84 -9.00
CA GLY A 126 1.62 -20.34 -8.76
C GLY A 126 1.76 -21.86 -8.57
N LEU A 127 0.95 -22.66 -9.26
CA LEU A 127 1.12 -24.13 -9.32
C LEU A 127 2.25 -24.54 -10.26
#